data_AF-A0A1A9NPJ0-F1
#
_entry.id   AF-A0A1A9NPJ0-F1
#
_cell.length_a   1.000
_cell.length_b   1.000
_cell.length_c   1.000
_cell.angle_alpha   90.00
_cell.angle_beta   90.00
_cell.angle_gamma   90.00
#
_symmetry.space_group_name_H-M   'P 1'
#
loop_
_entity.id
_entity.type
_entity.pdbx_description
1 polymer ?
#
loop_
_entity_poly.entity_id
_entity_poly.type
_entity_poly.pdbx_seq_one_letter_code
_entity_poly.pdbx_strand_id
1 'polypeptide(L)'
;MKIAHKITPQTNLGELIDLIEETHHTFTRSELTRISGLMEDPELASLSQLDALRQCFHALKADLESHLRKEEEILFPYIASLDSGLANLPASCFGSVANPIRMMRIEHITMISLLETLRELTSQYTPLADSVPPTFLLYASLAGIDADLVEHMYWEDHVLFPRALQVESRITREKDAG
;
A
#
# COMPACT_ATOMS: atom_id res chain seq x y z
N MET A 1 6.40 10.72 -8.40
CA MET A 1 5.23 10.35 -7.59
C MET A 1 3.96 10.67 -8.38
N LYS A 2 3.23 9.63 -8.80
CA LYS A 2 2.03 9.59 -9.65
C LYS A 2 0.96 10.62 -9.24
N ILE A 3 0.68 10.78 -7.95
CA ILE A 3 -0.43 11.67 -7.50
C ILE A 3 0.02 13.05 -6.98
N ALA A 4 1.32 13.34 -6.95
CA ALA A 4 1.84 14.58 -6.36
C ALA A 4 1.22 15.87 -6.95
N HIS A 5 0.99 15.88 -8.27
CA HIS A 5 0.43 17.03 -8.98
C HIS A 5 -1.07 17.27 -8.69
N LYS A 6 -1.75 16.30 -8.05
CA LYS A 6 -3.16 16.38 -7.66
C LYS A 6 -3.34 16.80 -6.20
N ILE A 7 -2.26 16.76 -5.39
CA ILE A 7 -2.32 17.03 -3.95
C ILE A 7 -1.89 18.47 -3.68
N THR A 8 -2.77 19.21 -3.01
CA THR A 8 -2.55 20.59 -2.59
C THR A 8 -2.70 20.72 -1.07
N PRO A 9 -2.33 21.87 -0.48
CA PRO A 9 -2.66 22.16 0.92
C PRO A 9 -4.17 22.18 1.22
N GLN A 10 -5.01 22.39 0.20
CA GLN A 10 -6.47 22.42 0.34
C GLN A 10 -7.13 21.06 0.17
N THR A 11 -6.41 20.06 -0.35
CA THR A 11 -6.94 18.70 -0.52
C THR A 11 -7.34 18.12 0.84
N ASN A 12 -8.61 17.74 0.99
CA ASN A 12 -9.15 17.19 2.23
C ASN A 12 -8.79 15.70 2.40
N LEU A 13 -9.17 15.08 3.52
CA LEU A 13 -8.78 13.70 3.82
C LEU A 13 -9.48 12.71 2.88
N GLY A 14 -10.77 12.91 2.59
CA GLY A 14 -11.52 12.08 1.65
C GLY A 14 -10.94 12.12 0.23
N GLU A 15 -10.62 13.30 -0.29
CA GLU A 15 -9.99 13.47 -1.60
C GLU A 15 -8.60 12.80 -1.66
N LEU A 16 -7.83 12.83 -0.58
CA LEU A 16 -6.55 12.11 -0.51
C LEU A 16 -6.74 10.60 -0.55
N ILE A 17 -7.73 10.08 0.17
CA ILE A 17 -8.10 8.66 0.17
C ILE A 17 -8.50 8.22 -1.23
N ASP A 18 -9.40 8.94 -1.88
CA ASP A 18 -9.86 8.62 -3.23
C ASP A 18 -8.67 8.55 -4.20
N LEU A 19 -7.74 9.49 -4.12
CA LEU A 19 -6.52 9.49 -4.96
C LEU A 19 -5.62 8.28 -4.71
N ILE A 20 -5.48 7.85 -3.44
CA ILE A 20 -4.69 6.67 -3.06
C ILE A 20 -5.37 5.40 -3.56
N GLU A 21 -6.68 5.23 -3.33
CA GLU A 21 -7.42 4.05 -3.76
C GLU A 21 -7.46 3.90 -5.29
N GLU A 22 -7.81 4.98 -6.00
CA GLU A 22 -7.91 5.00 -7.46
C GLU A 22 -6.57 4.76 -8.15
N THR A 23 -5.47 5.20 -7.54
CA THR A 23 -4.14 5.08 -8.14
C THR A 23 -3.43 3.81 -7.69
N HIS A 24 -3.23 3.66 -6.38
CA HIS A 24 -2.34 2.65 -5.80
C HIS A 24 -3.07 1.35 -5.51
N HIS A 25 -4.26 1.39 -4.91
CA HIS A 25 -4.97 0.14 -4.57
C HIS A 25 -5.46 -0.58 -5.84
N THR A 26 -5.98 0.20 -6.81
CA THR A 26 -6.38 -0.32 -8.13
C THR A 26 -5.20 -0.94 -8.87
N PHE A 27 -4.05 -0.25 -8.91
CA PHE A 27 -2.83 -0.78 -9.53
C PHE A 27 -2.34 -2.05 -8.83
N THR A 28 -2.24 -2.02 -7.50
CA THR A 28 -1.79 -3.16 -6.68
C THR A 28 -2.61 -4.41 -6.96
N ARG A 29 -3.95 -4.33 -6.96
CA ARG A 29 -4.81 -5.49 -7.26
C ARG A 29 -4.59 -6.06 -8.65
N SER A 30 -4.46 -5.18 -9.65
CA SER A 30 -4.21 -5.58 -11.03
C SER A 30 -2.85 -6.29 -11.15
N GLU A 31 -1.81 -5.74 -10.55
CA GLU A 31 -0.45 -6.29 -10.59
C GLU A 31 -0.33 -7.59 -9.80
N LEU A 32 -0.95 -7.71 -8.63
CA LEU A 32 -0.98 -8.96 -7.87
C LEU A 32 -1.59 -10.10 -8.69
N THR A 33 -2.67 -9.81 -9.42
CA THR A 33 -3.31 -10.78 -10.32
C THR A 33 -2.38 -11.15 -11.48
N ARG A 34 -1.75 -10.15 -12.10
CA ARG A 34 -0.84 -10.33 -13.24
C ARG A 34 0.40 -11.14 -12.87
N ILE A 35 1.05 -10.80 -11.75
CA ILE A 35 2.23 -11.50 -11.25
C ILE A 35 1.87 -12.94 -10.88
N SER A 36 0.72 -13.17 -10.22
CA SER A 36 0.25 -14.53 -9.93
C SER A 36 0.15 -15.37 -11.21
N GLY A 37 -0.42 -14.82 -12.28
CA GLY A 37 -0.51 -15.51 -13.57
C GLY A 37 0.84 -15.75 -14.23
N LEU A 38 1.75 -14.77 -14.19
CA LEU A 38 3.11 -14.92 -14.74
C LEU A 38 3.90 -15.99 -13.99
N MET A 39 3.74 -16.12 -12.69
CA MET A 39 4.42 -17.13 -11.88
C MET A 39 4.02 -18.57 -12.20
N GLU A 40 2.89 -18.79 -12.89
CA GLU A 40 2.46 -20.12 -13.35
C GLU A 40 3.01 -20.49 -14.73
N ASP A 41 3.74 -19.59 -15.39
CA ASP A 41 4.31 -19.86 -16.71
C ASP A 41 5.35 -20.99 -16.64
N PRO A 42 5.16 -22.09 -17.40
CA PRO A 42 6.04 -23.25 -17.34
C PRO A 42 7.47 -22.96 -17.84
N GLU A 43 7.68 -21.93 -18.66
CA GLU A 43 9.03 -21.56 -19.12
C GLU A 43 9.89 -21.00 -17.99
N LEU A 44 9.27 -20.48 -16.92
CA LEU A 44 9.98 -20.02 -15.73
C LEU A 44 10.56 -21.17 -14.89
N ALA A 45 10.19 -22.43 -15.14
CA ALA A 45 10.66 -23.58 -14.36
C ALA A 45 12.19 -23.74 -14.36
N SER A 46 12.88 -23.12 -15.33
CA SER A 46 14.35 -23.07 -15.41
C SER A 46 15.00 -22.02 -14.49
N LEU A 47 14.23 -21.08 -13.94
CA LEU A 47 14.73 -20.09 -12.98
C LEU A 47 14.98 -20.76 -11.63
N SER A 48 16.25 -20.84 -11.24
CA SER A 48 16.68 -21.51 -10.01
C SER A 48 16.08 -20.91 -8.73
N GLN A 49 15.72 -19.63 -8.76
CA GLN A 49 15.13 -18.88 -7.66
C GLN A 49 13.60 -18.83 -7.69
N LEU A 50 12.92 -19.51 -8.64
CA LEU A 50 11.47 -19.38 -8.83
C LEU A 50 10.67 -19.72 -7.57
N ASP A 51 11.03 -20.79 -6.86
CA ASP A 51 10.31 -21.20 -5.66
C ASP A 51 10.46 -20.19 -4.51
N ALA A 52 11.64 -19.61 -4.35
CA ALA A 52 11.88 -18.54 -3.39
C ALA A 52 11.10 -17.26 -3.76
N LEU A 53 11.07 -16.92 -5.05
CA LEU A 53 10.28 -15.79 -5.56
C LEU A 53 8.79 -15.99 -5.30
N ARG A 54 8.25 -17.18 -5.58
CA ARG A 54 6.85 -17.52 -5.31
C ARG A 54 6.53 -17.41 -3.84
N GLN A 55 7.35 -17.98 -2.96
CA GLN A 55 7.13 -17.90 -1.50
C GLN A 55 7.11 -16.45 -1.01
N CYS A 56 8.09 -15.65 -1.40
CA CYS A 56 8.17 -14.24 -1.02
C CYS A 56 6.97 -13.43 -1.56
N PHE A 57 6.62 -13.63 -2.84
CA PHE A 57 5.48 -12.96 -3.45
C PHE A 57 4.15 -13.36 -2.83
N HIS A 58 3.94 -14.65 -2.52
CA HIS A 58 2.71 -15.09 -1.85
C HIS A 58 2.55 -14.48 -0.45
N ALA A 59 3.65 -14.34 0.29
CA ALA A 59 3.63 -13.63 1.57
C ALA A 59 3.25 -12.15 1.37
N LEU A 60 3.91 -11.45 0.44
CA LEU A 60 3.61 -10.05 0.11
C LEU A 60 2.15 -9.87 -0.32
N LYS A 61 1.65 -10.75 -1.19
CA LYS A 61 0.28 -10.73 -1.68
C LYS A 61 -0.74 -10.90 -0.54
N ALA A 62 -0.53 -11.88 0.35
CA ALA A 62 -1.44 -12.12 1.47
C ALA A 62 -1.46 -10.93 2.44
N ASP A 63 -0.30 -10.34 2.72
CA ASP A 63 -0.20 -9.15 3.56
C ASP A 63 -0.90 -7.95 2.92
N LEU A 64 -0.69 -7.70 1.63
CA LEU A 64 -1.35 -6.61 0.89
C LEU A 64 -2.87 -6.79 0.83
N GLU A 65 -3.37 -7.98 0.50
CA GLU A 65 -4.82 -8.24 0.44
C GLU A 65 -5.51 -8.06 1.80
N SER A 66 -4.81 -8.37 2.90
CA SER A 66 -5.29 -8.10 4.25
C SER A 66 -5.22 -6.61 4.58
N HIS A 67 -4.09 -5.97 4.26
CA HIS A 67 -3.80 -4.57 4.49
C HIS A 67 -4.81 -3.65 3.82
N LEU A 68 -4.97 -3.75 2.50
CA LEU A 68 -5.89 -2.92 1.72
C LEU A 68 -7.34 -3.03 2.23
N ARG A 69 -7.77 -4.21 2.68
CA ARG A 69 -9.11 -4.38 3.28
C ARG A 69 -9.26 -3.63 4.60
N LYS A 70 -8.25 -3.67 5.47
CA LYS A 70 -8.29 -2.90 6.74
C LYS A 70 -8.34 -1.40 6.46
N GLU A 71 -7.66 -0.95 5.42
CA GLU A 71 -7.70 0.43 4.99
C GLU A 71 -9.09 0.81 4.49
N GLU A 72 -9.55 0.15 3.44
CA GLU A 72 -10.80 0.48 2.72
C GLU A 72 -12.06 0.25 3.56
N GLU A 73 -12.09 -0.78 4.40
CA GLU A 73 -13.30 -1.14 5.17
C GLU A 73 -13.36 -0.46 6.53
N ILE A 74 -12.23 -0.06 7.11
CA ILE A 74 -12.15 0.40 8.51
C ILE A 74 -11.46 1.76 8.63
N LEU A 75 -10.18 1.85 8.22
CA LEU A 75 -9.37 3.03 8.52
C LEU A 75 -9.77 4.25 7.68
N PHE A 76 -9.86 4.08 6.36
CA PHE A 76 -10.18 5.17 5.44
C PHE A 76 -11.59 5.72 5.64
N PRO A 77 -12.65 4.91 5.82
CA PRO A 77 -13.97 5.43 6.18
C PRO A 77 -13.95 6.27 7.46
N TYR A 78 -13.19 5.82 8.48
CA TYR A 78 -13.01 6.60 9.70
C TYR A 78 -12.27 7.92 9.43
N ILE A 79 -11.16 7.89 8.70
CA ILE A 79 -10.37 9.08 8.37
C ILE A 79 -11.20 10.08 7.56
N ALA A 80 -11.95 9.64 6.56
CA ALA A 80 -12.81 10.50 5.75
C ALA A 80 -13.91 11.18 6.60
N SER A 81 -14.45 10.47 7.60
CA SER A 81 -15.45 11.06 8.52
C SER A 81 -14.92 12.24 9.34
N LEU A 82 -13.60 12.33 9.55
CA LEU A 82 -12.97 13.44 10.26
C LEU A 82 -13.17 14.79 9.55
N ASP A 83 -13.32 14.80 8.22
CA ASP A 83 -13.61 16.02 7.45
C ASP A 83 -14.96 16.64 7.83
N SER A 84 -15.91 15.83 8.32
CA SER A 84 -17.25 16.29 8.72
C SER A 84 -17.34 16.81 10.17
N GLY A 85 -16.23 16.76 10.92
CA GLY A 85 -16.15 17.25 12.29
C GLY A 85 -16.87 16.41 13.35
N LEU A 86 -16.91 16.95 14.57
CA LEU A 86 -17.20 16.24 15.83
C LEU A 86 -18.56 15.54 15.90
N ALA A 87 -19.59 16.13 15.28
CA ALA A 87 -20.97 15.64 15.36
C ALA A 87 -21.17 14.30 14.62
N ASN A 88 -20.25 13.92 13.74
CA ASN A 88 -20.41 12.81 12.82
C ASN A 88 -19.30 11.76 12.94
N LEU A 89 -18.48 11.78 14.00
CA LEU A 89 -17.47 10.75 14.19
C LEU A 89 -18.13 9.40 14.48
N PRO A 90 -17.88 8.38 13.64
CA PRO A 90 -18.42 7.05 13.87
C PRO A 90 -17.81 6.47 15.15
N ALA A 91 -18.63 5.71 15.88
CA ALA A 91 -18.13 4.94 17.01
C ALA A 91 -17.06 3.96 16.52
N SER A 92 -15.85 4.09 17.04
CA SER A 92 -14.74 3.20 16.71
C SER A 92 -14.50 2.21 17.86
N CYS A 93 -14.16 0.97 17.53
CA CYS A 93 -13.72 -0.03 18.51
C CYS A 93 -12.25 0.16 18.95
N PHE A 94 -11.54 1.09 18.31
CA PHE A 94 -10.10 1.32 18.50
C PHE A 94 -9.78 2.63 19.25
N GLY A 95 -10.79 3.40 19.67
CA GLY A 95 -10.62 4.66 20.38
C GLY A 95 -10.15 5.78 19.44
N SER A 96 -8.84 5.90 19.23
CA SER A 96 -8.22 6.90 18.35
C SER A 96 -7.68 6.28 17.07
N VAL A 97 -7.71 7.04 15.98
CA VAL A 97 -7.10 6.70 14.67
C VAL A 97 -5.61 6.39 14.77
N ALA A 98 -4.92 6.87 15.81
CA ALA A 98 -3.52 6.54 16.07
C ALA A 98 -3.27 5.04 16.24
N ASN A 99 -4.25 4.28 16.74
CA ASN A 99 -4.11 2.84 16.93
C ASN A 99 -4.06 2.06 15.62
N PRO A 100 -5.04 2.17 14.70
CA PRO A 100 -4.95 1.51 13.40
C PRO A 100 -3.79 2.05 12.54
N ILE A 101 -3.48 3.36 12.57
CA ILE A 101 -2.30 3.91 11.87
C ILE A 101 -1.00 3.25 12.33
N ARG A 102 -0.84 3.01 13.63
CA ARG A 102 0.34 2.31 14.16
C ARG A 102 0.44 0.88 13.59
N MET A 103 -0.69 0.20 13.43
CA MET A 103 -0.72 -1.14 12.85
C MET A 103 -0.32 -1.12 11.36
N MET A 104 -0.86 -0.17 10.58
CA MET A 104 -0.51 -0.04 9.15
C MET A 104 0.99 0.20 8.95
N ARG A 105 1.59 1.07 9.78
CA ARG A 105 3.06 1.30 9.76
C ARG A 105 3.90 0.07 10.08
N ILE A 106 3.44 -0.79 10.98
CA ILE A 106 4.13 -2.06 11.27
C ILE A 106 4.08 -2.97 10.05
N GLU A 107 2.94 -3.02 9.36
CA GLU A 107 2.77 -3.80 8.14
C GLU A 107 3.60 -3.24 6.99
N HIS A 108 3.71 -1.92 6.85
CA HIS A 108 4.60 -1.28 5.87
C HIS A 108 6.05 -1.74 6.05
N ILE A 109 6.55 -1.80 7.29
CA ILE A 109 7.91 -2.30 7.57
C ILE A 109 8.08 -3.73 7.09
N THR A 110 7.11 -4.61 7.36
CA THR A 110 7.12 -6.00 6.88
C THR A 110 7.13 -6.06 5.35
N MET A 111 6.28 -5.27 4.68
CA MET A 111 6.21 -5.22 3.22
C MET A 111 7.50 -4.70 2.60
N ILE A 112 8.14 -3.67 3.18
CA ILE A 112 9.44 -3.17 2.74
C ILE A 112 10.49 -4.29 2.78
N SER A 113 10.52 -5.09 3.84
CA SER A 113 11.46 -6.22 3.95
C SER A 113 11.21 -7.31 2.89
N LEU A 114 9.95 -7.57 2.54
CA LEU A 114 9.60 -8.47 1.45
C LEU A 114 10.03 -7.90 0.09
N LEU A 115 9.85 -6.60 -0.14
CA LEU A 115 10.33 -5.93 -1.35
C LEU A 115 11.86 -5.99 -1.46
N GLU A 116 12.59 -5.79 -0.37
CA GLU A 116 14.05 -5.97 -0.33
C GLU A 116 14.45 -7.40 -0.72
N THR A 117 13.75 -8.40 -0.19
CA THR A 117 13.98 -9.81 -0.54
C THR A 117 13.71 -10.07 -2.04
N LEU A 118 12.64 -9.51 -2.60
CA LEU A 118 12.34 -9.60 -4.04
C LEU A 118 13.44 -8.97 -4.88
N ARG A 119 13.94 -7.79 -4.49
CA ARG A 119 15.05 -7.12 -5.17
C ARG A 119 16.31 -7.99 -5.16
N GLU A 120 16.66 -8.59 -4.02
CA GLU A 120 17.82 -9.48 -3.90
C GLU A 120 17.71 -10.71 -4.81
N LEU A 121 16.57 -11.43 -4.74
CA LEU A 121 16.31 -12.63 -5.54
C LEU A 121 16.32 -12.37 -7.06
N THR A 122 16.01 -11.15 -7.47
CA THR A 122 15.89 -10.76 -8.89
C THR A 122 17.06 -9.92 -9.38
N SER A 123 18.10 -9.72 -8.57
CA SER A 123 19.21 -8.81 -8.89
C SER A 123 18.71 -7.43 -9.30
N GLN A 124 17.90 -6.79 -8.44
CA GLN A 124 17.22 -5.53 -8.70
C GLN A 124 16.30 -5.58 -9.93
N TYR A 125 15.52 -6.65 -10.06
CA TYR A 125 14.63 -6.88 -11.21
C TYR A 125 15.35 -6.84 -12.57
N THR A 126 16.62 -7.25 -12.60
CA THR A 126 17.45 -7.23 -13.82
C THR A 126 17.58 -8.65 -14.38
N PRO A 127 16.80 -9.01 -15.40
CA PRO A 127 16.95 -10.30 -16.08
C PRO A 127 18.28 -10.34 -16.85
N LEU A 128 18.86 -11.53 -16.99
CA LEU A 128 20.01 -11.76 -17.87
C LEU A 128 19.59 -11.62 -19.34
N ALA A 129 20.52 -11.23 -20.21
CA ALA A 129 20.23 -10.98 -21.63
C ALA A 129 19.72 -12.21 -22.39
N ASP A 130 20.06 -13.42 -21.92
CA ASP A 130 19.65 -14.72 -22.45
C ASP A 130 18.47 -15.34 -21.69
N SER A 131 17.80 -14.58 -20.80
CA SER A 131 16.60 -15.06 -20.11
C SER A 131 15.47 -15.37 -21.10
N VAL A 132 14.54 -16.23 -20.69
CA VAL A 132 13.32 -16.47 -21.48
C VAL A 132 12.36 -15.27 -21.39
N PRO A 133 11.53 -15.01 -22.42
CA PRO A 133 10.64 -13.84 -22.44
C PRO A 133 9.74 -13.68 -21.18
N PRO A 134 9.17 -14.75 -20.59
CA PRO A 134 8.38 -14.62 -19.36
C PRO A 134 9.14 -14.05 -18.17
N THR A 135 10.46 -14.25 -18.09
CA THR A 135 11.30 -13.69 -17.01
C THR A 135 11.32 -12.16 -17.07
N PHE A 136 11.46 -11.58 -18.26
CA PHE A 136 11.42 -10.13 -18.45
C PHE A 136 10.09 -9.54 -18.02
N LEU A 137 8.99 -10.20 -18.39
CA LEU A 137 7.64 -9.78 -18.00
C LEU A 137 7.46 -9.85 -16.49
N LEU A 138 7.83 -10.96 -15.85
CA LEU A 138 7.75 -11.11 -14.40
C LEU A 138 8.55 -10.02 -13.68
N TYR A 139 9.80 -9.80 -14.07
CA TYR A 139 10.67 -8.83 -13.39
C TYR A 139 10.21 -7.40 -13.59
N ALA A 140 9.74 -7.04 -14.79
CA ALA A 140 9.13 -5.73 -15.03
C ALA A 140 7.89 -5.50 -14.16
N SER A 141 7.11 -6.56 -13.90
CA SER A 141 5.94 -6.50 -13.01
C SER A 141 6.32 -6.31 -11.55
N LEU A 142 7.29 -7.09 -11.09
CA LEU A 142 7.81 -6.98 -9.72
C LEU A 142 8.42 -5.59 -9.47
N ALA A 143 9.16 -5.05 -10.45
CA ALA A 143 9.67 -3.68 -10.38
C ALA A 143 8.54 -2.64 -10.33
N GLY A 144 7.46 -2.86 -11.09
CA GLY A 144 6.29 -1.99 -11.13
C GLY A 144 5.56 -1.93 -9.78
N ILE A 145 5.24 -3.09 -9.20
CA ILE A 145 4.58 -3.17 -7.89
C ILE A 145 5.47 -2.63 -6.77
N ASP A 146 6.76 -2.92 -6.79
CA ASP A 146 7.73 -2.40 -5.81
C ASP A 146 7.74 -0.86 -5.81
N ALA A 147 7.94 -0.25 -6.98
CA ALA A 147 8.01 1.19 -7.10
C ALA A 147 6.70 1.88 -6.70
N ASP A 148 5.56 1.26 -7.02
CA ASP A 148 4.25 1.81 -6.64
C ASP A 148 4.00 1.70 -5.14
N LEU A 149 4.30 0.57 -4.51
CA LEU A 149 4.11 0.38 -3.06
C LEU A 149 4.97 1.33 -2.25
N VAL A 150 6.21 1.59 -2.66
CA VAL A 150 7.06 2.61 -2.01
C VAL A 150 6.41 3.99 -2.10
N GLU A 151 5.78 4.32 -3.23
CA GLU A 151 5.08 5.57 -3.40
C GLU A 151 3.78 5.64 -2.57
N HIS A 152 2.99 4.58 -2.61
CA HIS A 152 1.75 4.39 -1.87
C HIS A 152 1.98 4.61 -0.37
N MET A 153 2.88 3.83 0.23
CA MET A 153 3.21 3.94 1.65
C MET A 153 3.70 5.34 2.01
N TYR A 154 4.41 6.03 1.12
CA TYR A 154 4.82 7.42 1.37
C TYR A 154 3.62 8.35 1.53
N TRP A 155 2.64 8.28 0.63
CA TRP A 155 1.47 9.15 0.69
C TRP A 155 0.67 8.93 1.97
N GLU A 156 0.60 7.70 2.43
CA GLU A 156 -0.03 7.37 3.70
C GLU A 156 0.77 7.88 4.88
N ASP A 157 2.03 7.45 4.99
CA ASP A 157 2.83 7.67 6.19
C ASP A 157 3.24 9.12 6.39
N HIS A 158 3.44 9.84 5.30
CA HIS A 158 3.95 11.21 5.33
C HIS A 158 2.90 12.27 5.03
N VAL A 159 1.73 11.90 4.50
CA VAL A 159 0.69 12.88 4.15
C VAL A 159 -0.66 12.56 4.80
N LEU A 160 -1.29 11.43 4.47
CA LEU A 160 -2.64 11.11 4.96
C LEU A 160 -2.66 10.92 6.48
N PHE A 161 -1.84 10.02 7.01
CA PHE A 161 -1.85 9.68 8.44
C PHE A 161 -1.48 10.86 9.34
N PRO A 162 -0.44 11.68 9.05
CA PRO A 162 -0.17 12.87 9.84
C PRO A 162 -1.31 13.89 9.83
N ARG A 163 -1.97 14.09 8.67
CA ARG A 163 -3.12 15.00 8.58
C ARG A 163 -4.31 14.48 9.39
N ALA A 164 -4.63 13.19 9.28
CA ALA A 164 -5.70 12.56 10.04
C ALA A 164 -5.51 12.71 11.56
N LEU A 165 -4.30 12.44 12.06
CA LEU A 165 -3.94 12.64 13.47
C LEU A 165 -4.10 14.10 13.91
N GLN A 166 -3.69 15.05 13.05
CA GLN A 166 -3.83 16.46 13.36
C GLN A 166 -5.30 16.89 13.46
N VAL A 167 -6.14 16.41 12.55
CA VAL A 167 -7.58 16.71 12.53
C VAL A 167 -8.28 16.10 13.75
N GLU A 168 -8.09 14.81 14.03
CA GLU A 168 -8.68 14.15 15.21
C GLU A 168 -8.28 14.85 16.53
N SER A 169 -7.01 15.26 16.63
CA SER A 169 -6.49 15.98 17.79
C SER A 169 -7.11 17.38 17.97
N ARG A 170 -7.40 18.09 16.86
CA ARG A 170 -8.10 19.38 16.91
C ARG A 170 -9.55 19.20 17.39
N ILE A 171 -10.25 18.24 16.79
CA ILE A 171 -11.63 17.88 17.16
C ILE A 171 -11.71 17.55 18.65
N THR A 172 -10.81 16.69 19.15
CA THR A 172 -10.82 16.29 20.58
C THR A 172 -10.58 17.47 21.52
N ARG A 173 -9.65 18.38 21.19
CA ARG A 173 -9.41 19.59 22.02
C ARG A 173 -10.60 20.54 22.06
N GLU A 174 -11.31 20.69 20.95
CA GLU A 174 -12.52 21.53 20.88
C GLU A 174 -13.64 20.96 21.75
N LYS A 175 -13.73 19.63 21.89
CA LYS A 175 -14.66 18.95 22.81
C LYS A 175 -14.36 19.24 24.28
N ASP A 176 -13.08 19.19 24.66
CA ASP A 176 -12.68 19.36 26.06
C ASP A 176 -12.74 20.83 26.52
N ALA A 177 -12.82 21.78 25.58
CA ALA A 177 -12.88 23.21 25.83
C ALA A 177 -14.31 23.77 25.94
N GLY A 178 -15.34 22.99 25.60
CA GLY A 178 -16.76 23.36 25.65
C GLY A 178 -17.52 22.67 26.77
#